data_AF-A0A7Y9JH83-F1
#
_entry.id   AF-A0A7Y9JH83-F1
#
_cell.length_a   1.000
_cell.length_b   1.000
_cell.length_c   1.000
_cell.angle_alpha   90.00
_cell.angle_beta   90.00
_cell.angle_gamma   90.00
#
_symmetry.space_group_name_H-M   'P 1'
#
loop_
_entity.id
_entity.type
_entity.pdbx_description
1 polymer ?
#
loop_
_entity_poly.entity_id
_entity_poly.type
_entity_poly.pdbx_seq_one_letter_code
_entity_poly.pdbx_strand_id
1 'polypeptide(L)'
;MADAKETDGRDRVDEMATNLARGRVALGLAALAAPRLTVKLMGLGGAADPGRDYVARMFAAREIALGAGYLLSGDESGRRLWARIGLAVDSIDVMSGLKTRKGVPLWVTAGAVAVAGGAASIGAAKVARDLVS
;
A
#
# COMPACT_ATOMS: atom_id res chain seq x y z
N MET A 1 6.54 29.57 -17.70
CA MET A 1 7.28 28.98 -16.57
C MET A 1 6.38 28.29 -15.55
N ALA A 2 5.21 28.84 -15.19
CA ALA A 2 4.27 28.16 -14.28
C ALA A 2 3.71 26.83 -14.85
N ASP A 3 3.31 26.85 -16.13
CA ASP A 3 2.71 25.71 -16.83
C ASP A 3 3.62 24.46 -16.89
N ALA A 4 4.90 24.64 -17.25
CA ALA A 4 5.89 23.56 -17.31
C ALA A 4 6.22 22.93 -15.94
N LYS A 5 6.16 23.72 -14.86
CA LYS A 5 6.38 23.22 -13.49
C LYS A 5 5.18 22.43 -12.98
N GLU A 6 3.98 22.77 -13.45
CA GLU A 6 2.76 22.06 -13.11
C GLU A 6 2.67 20.70 -13.80
N THR A 7 3.06 20.62 -15.08
CA THR A 7 3.15 19.35 -15.82
C THR A 7 4.19 18.41 -15.22
N ASP A 8 5.42 18.89 -14.96
CA ASP A 8 6.49 18.11 -14.29
C ASP A 8 6.04 17.58 -12.91
N GLY A 9 5.29 18.38 -12.15
CA GLY A 9 4.74 17.93 -10.87
C GLY A 9 3.68 16.84 -11.00
N ARG A 10 2.92 16.83 -12.10
CA ARG A 10 1.88 15.85 -12.39
C ARG A 10 2.51 14.51 -12.78
N ASP A 11 3.47 14.56 -13.71
CA ASP A 11 4.19 13.40 -14.21
C ASP A 11 4.90 12.63 -13.08
N ARG A 12 5.51 13.35 -12.13
CA ARG A 12 6.14 12.73 -10.96
C ARG A 12 5.16 12.02 -10.04
N VAL A 13 3.98 12.59 -9.79
CA VAL A 13 2.98 11.96 -8.91
C VAL A 13 2.42 10.70 -9.56
N ASP A 14 2.21 10.72 -10.88
CA ASP A 14 1.75 9.56 -11.63
C ASP A 14 2.82 8.45 -11.70
N GLU A 15 4.09 8.83 -11.83
CA GLU A 15 5.22 7.91 -11.73
C GLU A 15 5.30 7.28 -10.33
N MET A 16 5.20 8.08 -9.27
CA MET A 16 5.18 7.59 -7.89
C MET A 16 4.02 6.62 -7.63
N ALA A 17 2.82 6.94 -8.11
CA ALA A 17 1.64 6.08 -7.98
C ALA A 17 1.83 4.75 -8.76
N THR A 18 2.44 4.81 -9.95
CA THR A 18 2.78 3.62 -10.73
C THR A 18 3.82 2.74 -10.02
N ASN A 19 4.85 3.35 -9.45
CA ASN A 19 5.89 2.64 -8.70
C ASN A 19 5.33 2.04 -7.41
N LEU A 20 4.43 2.75 -6.71
CA LEU A 20 3.70 2.20 -5.57
C LEU A 20 2.90 0.96 -5.99
N ALA A 21 2.12 1.03 -7.08
CA ALA A 21 1.33 -0.09 -7.56
C ALA A 21 2.19 -1.32 -7.91
N ARG A 22 3.35 -1.12 -8.56
CA ARG A 22 4.33 -2.20 -8.81
C ARG A 22 4.88 -2.78 -7.51
N GLY A 23 5.21 -1.92 -6.55
CA GLY A 23 5.67 -2.30 -5.22
C GLY A 23 4.65 -3.16 -4.48
N ARG A 24 3.36 -2.82 -4.55
CA ARG A 24 2.26 -3.61 -3.96
C ARG A 24 2.19 -5.00 -4.55
N VAL A 25 2.23 -5.12 -5.88
CA VAL A 25 2.20 -6.43 -6.55
C VAL A 25 3.42 -7.27 -6.15
N ALA A 26 4.62 -6.69 -6.19
CA ALA A 26 5.85 -7.38 -5.81
C ALA A 26 5.82 -7.85 -4.34
N LEU A 27 5.43 -6.97 -3.42
CA LEU A 27 5.32 -7.27 -2.00
C LEU A 27 4.26 -8.34 -1.74
N GLY A 28 3.09 -8.22 -2.37
CA GLY A 28 2.01 -9.20 -2.23
C GLY A 28 2.41 -10.57 -2.76
N LEU A 29 3.07 -10.65 -3.92
CA LEU A 29 3.59 -11.93 -4.44
C LEU A 29 4.64 -12.55 -3.51
N ALA A 30 5.55 -11.74 -2.97
CA ALA A 30 6.54 -12.21 -2.00
C ALA A 30 5.87 -12.73 -0.71
N ALA A 31 4.87 -12.02 -0.20
CA ALA A 31 4.13 -12.41 1.00
C ALA A 31 3.27 -13.67 0.78
N LEU A 32 2.72 -13.84 -0.43
CA LEU A 32 1.97 -15.04 -0.83
C LEU A 32 2.87 -16.26 -0.95
N ALA A 33 4.08 -16.09 -1.50
CA ALA A 33 5.07 -17.16 -1.65
C ALA A 33 5.72 -17.56 -0.32
N ALA A 34 5.95 -16.59 0.58
CA ALA A 34 6.60 -16.81 1.87
C ALA A 34 5.78 -16.25 3.05
N PRO A 35 4.59 -16.79 3.34
CA PRO A 35 3.69 -16.25 4.36
C PRO A 35 4.27 -16.41 5.77
N ARG A 36 4.96 -17.54 6.05
CA ARG A 36 5.64 -17.75 7.34
C ARG A 36 6.74 -16.73 7.60
N LEU A 37 7.49 -16.37 6.55
CA LEU A 37 8.51 -15.32 6.65
C LEU A 37 7.84 -13.97 6.92
N THR A 38 6.74 -13.67 6.22
CA THR A 38 5.95 -12.45 6.44
C THR A 38 5.47 -12.36 7.88
N VAL A 39 4.84 -13.40 8.41
CA VAL A 39 4.39 -13.50 9.81
C VAL A 39 5.56 -13.27 10.79
N LYS A 40 6.72 -13.89 10.52
CA LYS A 40 7.93 -13.70 11.34
C LYS A 40 8.42 -12.25 11.31
N LEU A 41 8.50 -11.63 10.13
CA LEU A 41 8.93 -10.24 9.95
C LEU A 41 7.92 -9.24 10.52
N MET A 42 6.64 -9.60 10.59
CA MET A 42 5.62 -8.79 11.27
C MET A 42 5.61 -9.03 12.80
N GLY A 43 6.61 -9.73 13.35
CA GLY A 43 6.67 -10.03 14.79
C GLY A 43 5.47 -10.82 15.31
N LEU A 44 4.73 -11.47 14.41
CA LEU A 44 3.63 -12.39 14.72
C LEU A 44 4.19 -13.80 14.99
N GLY A 45 5.45 -13.91 15.39
CA GLY A 45 6.16 -15.17 15.62
C GLY A 45 5.79 -15.78 16.97
N GLY A 46 5.10 -16.93 16.92
CA GLY A 46 4.86 -17.86 18.01
C GLY A 46 4.85 -19.28 17.44
N ALA A 47 4.26 -20.26 18.15
CA ALA A 47 4.02 -21.59 17.57
C ALA A 47 3.32 -21.47 16.20
N ALA A 48 3.58 -22.41 15.29
CA ALA A 48 2.99 -22.40 13.95
C ALA A 48 1.46 -22.31 14.04
N ASP A 49 0.91 -21.18 13.61
CA ASP A 49 -0.51 -20.87 13.65
C ASP A 49 -1.00 -20.67 12.20
N PRO A 50 -1.71 -21.67 11.63
CA PRO A 50 -2.28 -21.57 10.28
C PRO A 50 -3.17 -20.33 10.08
N GLY A 51 -3.77 -19.78 11.14
CA GLY A 51 -4.56 -18.56 11.08
C GLY A 51 -3.73 -17.33 10.71
N ARG A 52 -2.51 -17.20 11.23
CA ARG A 52 -1.59 -16.08 10.88
C ARG A 52 -1.11 -16.18 9.44
N ASP A 53 -0.84 -17.41 9.01
CA ASP A 53 -0.50 -17.76 7.64
C ASP A 53 -1.64 -17.44 6.66
N TYR A 54 -2.89 -17.65 7.08
CA TYR A 54 -4.08 -17.27 6.31
C TYR A 54 -4.23 -15.75 6.21
N VAL A 55 -4.09 -15.03 7.32
CA VAL A 55 -4.15 -13.55 7.34
C VAL A 55 -3.06 -12.91 6.48
N ALA A 56 -1.83 -13.43 6.52
CA ALA A 56 -0.74 -12.96 5.66
C ALA A 56 -1.05 -13.14 4.17
N ARG A 57 -1.71 -14.25 3.79
CA ARG A 57 -2.18 -14.47 2.41
C ARG A 57 -3.34 -13.55 2.01
N MET A 58 -4.23 -13.22 2.94
CA MET A 58 -5.29 -12.22 2.69
C MET A 58 -4.69 -10.82 2.44
N PHE A 59 -3.71 -10.42 3.26
CA PHE A 59 -2.96 -9.18 3.04
C PHE A 59 -2.30 -9.19 1.65
N ALA A 60 -1.59 -10.27 1.32
CA ALA A 60 -0.94 -10.44 0.02
C ALA A 60 -1.93 -10.31 -1.15
N ALA A 61 -3.08 -10.98 -1.08
CA ALA A 61 -4.11 -10.93 -2.10
C ALA A 61 -4.65 -9.51 -2.30
N ARG A 62 -4.88 -8.77 -1.21
CA ARG A 62 -5.29 -7.37 -1.28
C ARG A 62 -4.24 -6.50 -2.00
N GLU A 63 -2.98 -6.62 -1.63
CA GLU A 63 -1.91 -5.81 -2.23
C GLU A 63 -1.76 -6.07 -3.73
N ILE A 64 -1.84 -7.34 -4.13
CA ILE A 64 -1.87 -7.74 -5.54
C ILE A 64 -3.06 -7.11 -6.25
N ALA A 65 -4.26 -7.20 -5.67
CA ALA A 65 -5.48 -6.66 -6.27
C ALA A 65 -5.43 -5.13 -6.43
N LEU A 66 -4.97 -4.40 -5.42
CA LEU A 66 -4.84 -2.94 -5.48
C LEU A 66 -3.81 -2.50 -6.53
N GLY A 67 -2.64 -3.14 -6.54
CA GLY A 67 -1.59 -2.83 -7.50
C GLY A 67 -1.99 -3.21 -8.94
N ALA A 68 -2.53 -4.40 -9.14
CA ALA A 68 -3.00 -4.87 -10.44
C ALA A 68 -4.17 -4.02 -10.94
N GLY A 69 -5.13 -3.69 -10.08
CA GLY A 69 -6.25 -2.82 -10.42
C GLY A 69 -5.80 -1.46 -10.95
N TYR A 70 -4.83 -0.83 -10.29
CA TYR A 70 -4.24 0.44 -10.78
C TYR A 70 -3.47 0.27 -12.09
N LEU A 71 -2.63 -0.77 -12.21
CA LEU A 71 -1.77 -0.99 -13.39
C LEU A 71 -2.55 -1.42 -14.64
N LEU A 72 -3.63 -2.18 -14.46
CA LEU A 72 -4.47 -2.70 -15.54
C LEU A 72 -5.62 -1.75 -15.90
N SER A 73 -5.78 -0.65 -15.18
CA SER A 73 -6.73 0.41 -15.56
C SER A 73 -6.25 1.05 -16.87
N GLY A 74 -7.01 0.83 -17.95
CA GLY A 74 -6.70 1.35 -19.29
C GLY A 74 -7.00 2.84 -19.47
N ASP A 75 -7.71 3.45 -18.52
CA ASP A 75 -8.08 4.85 -18.53
C ASP A 75 -7.77 5.54 -17.18
N GLU A 76 -7.85 6.87 -17.19
CA GLU A 76 -7.57 7.67 -16.00
C GLU A 76 -8.66 7.52 -14.92
N SER A 77 -9.91 7.21 -15.32
CA SER A 77 -11.01 7.04 -14.37
C SER A 77 -10.81 5.80 -13.49
N GLY A 78 -10.36 4.68 -14.06
CA GLY A 78 -9.99 3.48 -13.32
C GLY A 78 -8.80 3.71 -12.40
N ARG A 79 -7.76 4.40 -12.87
CA ARG A 79 -6.59 4.75 -12.05
C ARG A 79 -6.98 5.60 -10.84
N ARG A 80 -7.84 6.60 -11.03
CA ARG A 80 -8.41 7.44 -9.96
C ARG A 80 -9.16 6.60 -8.92
N LEU A 81 -10.00 5.67 -9.37
CA LEU A 81 -10.74 4.78 -8.48
C LEU A 81 -9.79 3.94 -7.62
N TRP A 82 -8.84 3.26 -8.25
CA TRP A 82 -7.88 2.40 -7.53
C TRP A 82 -6.93 3.18 -6.62
N ALA A 83 -6.54 4.41 -7.00
CA ALA A 83 -5.77 5.30 -6.13
C ALA A 83 -6.56 5.68 -4.87
N ARG A 84 -7.85 6.01 -4.99
CA ARG A 84 -8.73 6.34 -3.86
C ARG A 84 -8.96 5.14 -2.93
N ILE A 85 -9.20 3.96 -3.49
CA ILE A 85 -9.34 2.73 -2.71
C ILE A 85 -8.01 2.41 -2.00
N GLY A 86 -6.89 2.49 -2.71
CA GLY A 86 -5.55 2.29 -2.13
C GLY A 86 -5.29 3.22 -0.94
N LEU A 87 -5.52 4.51 -1.11
CA LEU A 87 -5.42 5.53 -0.05
C LEU A 87 -6.30 5.18 1.16
N ALA A 88 -7.57 4.83 0.92
CA ALA A 88 -8.50 4.50 1.98
C ALA A 88 -7.97 3.33 2.81
N VAL A 89 -7.51 2.26 2.16
CA VAL A 89 -7.07 1.09 2.90
C VAL A 89 -5.71 1.31 3.58
N ASP A 90 -4.77 2.03 2.97
CA ASP A 90 -3.51 2.38 3.64
C ASP A 90 -3.72 3.23 4.90
N SER A 91 -4.70 4.14 4.85
CA SER A 91 -5.10 4.95 6.01
C SER A 91 -5.67 4.07 7.12
N ILE A 92 -6.47 3.06 6.77
CA ILE A 92 -6.99 2.07 7.71
C ILE A 92 -5.85 1.22 8.30
N ASP A 93 -4.84 0.87 7.51
CA ASP A 93 -3.68 0.11 7.98
C ASP A 93 -2.84 0.93 8.97
N VAL A 94 -2.58 2.21 8.69
CA VAL A 94 -1.92 3.13 9.62
C VAL A 94 -2.68 3.19 10.94
N MET A 95 -3.99 3.42 10.90
CA MET A 95 -4.83 3.49 12.09
C MET A 95 -4.83 2.17 12.86
N SER A 96 -4.89 1.03 12.16
CA SER A 96 -4.88 -0.30 12.76
C SER A 96 -3.54 -0.59 13.43
N GLY A 97 -2.43 -0.25 12.78
CA GLY A 97 -1.07 -0.39 13.33
C GLY A 97 -0.88 0.43 14.61
N LEU A 98 -1.35 1.68 14.60
CA LEU A 98 -1.31 2.55 15.79
C LEU A 98 -2.21 2.03 16.91
N LYS A 99 -3.44 1.59 16.61
CA LYS A 99 -4.39 1.06 17.60
C LYS A 99 -3.91 -0.24 18.24
N THR A 100 -3.21 -1.08 17.49
CA THR A 100 -2.69 -2.38 17.96
C THR A 100 -1.27 -2.30 18.52
N ARG A 101 -0.62 -1.13 18.49
CA ARG A 101 0.76 -0.88 18.94
C ARG A 101 1.14 -1.59 20.25
N LYS A 102 0.27 -1.58 21.25
CA LYS A 102 0.57 -2.17 22.57
C LYS A 102 0.75 -3.70 22.54
N GLY A 103 0.20 -4.38 21.54
CA GLY A 103 0.26 -5.84 21.38
C GLY A 103 1.33 -6.34 20.41
N VAL A 104 2.16 -5.46 19.84
CA VAL A 104 3.09 -5.77 18.75
C VAL A 104 4.49 -5.19 19.09
N PRO A 105 5.62 -5.74 18.61
CA PRO A 105 6.94 -5.12 18.79
C PRO A 105 7.05 -3.71 18.16
N LEU A 106 7.83 -2.80 18.77
CA LEU A 106 7.92 -1.40 18.31
C LEU A 106 8.39 -1.26 16.88
N TRP A 107 9.43 -2.00 16.52
CA TRP A 107 10.00 -1.97 15.18
C TRP A 107 9.01 -2.48 14.11
N VAL A 108 8.13 -3.42 14.46
CA VAL A 108 7.07 -3.90 13.56
C VAL A 108 6.04 -2.82 13.35
N THR A 109 5.52 -2.20 14.42
CA THR A 109 4.53 -1.13 14.26
C THR A 109 5.12 0.03 13.49
N ALA A 110 6.36 0.42 13.80
CA ALA A 110 7.06 1.49 13.09
C ALA A 110 7.22 1.15 11.59
N GLY A 111 7.66 -0.07 11.25
CA GLY A 111 7.79 -0.52 9.87
C GLY A 111 6.46 -0.54 9.12
N ALA A 112 5.42 -1.14 9.72
CA ALA A 112 4.10 -1.22 9.12
C ALA A 112 3.48 0.17 8.89
N VAL A 113 3.53 1.05 9.90
CA VAL A 113 3.02 2.42 9.80
C VAL A 113 3.84 3.26 8.83
N ALA A 114 5.16 3.06 8.73
CA ALA A 114 5.98 3.77 7.75
C ALA A 114 5.63 3.36 6.32
N VAL A 115 5.46 2.06 6.04
CA VAL A 115 5.06 1.57 4.72
C VAL A 115 3.67 2.07 4.36
N ALA A 116 2.68 1.84 5.23
CA ALA A 116 1.30 2.25 4.98
C ALA A 116 1.16 3.77 4.92
N GLY A 117 1.84 4.51 5.79
CA GLY A 117 1.83 5.96 5.81
C GLY A 117 2.49 6.58 4.58
N GLY A 118 3.60 6.00 4.10
CA GLY A 118 4.23 6.40 2.84
C GLY A 118 3.31 6.16 1.65
N ALA A 119 2.69 4.99 1.57
CA ALA A 119 1.72 4.65 0.53
C ALA A 119 0.49 5.57 0.56
N ALA A 120 -0.07 5.84 1.75
CA ALA A 120 -1.17 6.78 1.95
C ALA A 120 -0.77 8.20 1.54
N SER A 121 0.47 8.64 1.80
CA SER A 121 0.94 9.97 1.39
C SER A 121 1.00 10.11 -0.13
N ILE A 122 1.50 9.08 -0.84
CA ILE A 122 1.50 9.05 -2.31
C ILE A 122 0.07 9.02 -2.85
N GLY A 123 -0.81 8.19 -2.28
CA GLY A 123 -2.22 8.11 -2.65
C GLY A 123 -2.95 9.43 -2.44
N ALA A 124 -2.73 10.12 -1.33
CA ALA A 124 -3.30 11.43 -1.03
C ALA A 124 -2.83 12.48 -2.04
N ALA A 125 -1.54 12.48 -2.39
CA ALA A 125 -0.99 13.37 -3.41
C ALA A 125 -1.65 13.13 -4.78
N LYS A 126 -1.81 11.87 -5.20
CA LYS A 126 -2.49 11.50 -6.46
C LYS A 126 -3.95 11.95 -6.45
N VAL A 127 -4.70 11.62 -5.40
CA VAL A 127 -6.12 11.99 -5.29
C VAL A 127 -6.31 13.49 -5.24
N ALA A 128 -5.48 14.23 -4.51
CA ALA A 128 -5.54 15.68 -4.46
C ALA A 128 -5.29 16.31 -5.84
N ARG A 129 -4.34 15.77 -6.62
CA ARG A 129 -4.09 16.21 -8.00
C ARG A 129 -5.29 15.94 -8.91
N ASP A 130 -5.89 14.77 -8.80
CA ASP A 130 -7.05 14.37 -9.59
C ASP A 130 -8.31 15.22 -9.37
N LEU A 131 -8.40 15.92 -8.23
CA LEU A 131 -9.50 16.84 -7.92
C LEU A 131 -9.30 18.25 -8.49
N VAL A 132 -8.07 18.61 -8.83
CA VAL A 132 -7.71 19.96 -9.32
C VAL A 132 -7.52 19.96 -10.86
N SER A 133 -7.37 18.78 -11.47
CA SER A 133 -7.32 18.56 -12.93
C SER A 133 -8.70 18.33 -13.54
#